data_AF-A0A8S9LHZ2-F1
#
_entry.id   AF-A0A8S9LHZ2-F1
#
_cell.length_a   1.000
_cell.length_b   1.000
_cell.length_c   1.000
_cell.angle_alpha   90.00
_cell.angle_beta   90.00
_cell.angle_gamma   90.00
#
_symmetry.space_group_name_H-M   'P 1'
#
loop_
_entity.id
_entity.type
_entity.pdbx_description
1 polymer ?
#
loop_
_entity_poly.entity_id
_entity_poly.type
_entity_poly.pdbx_seq_one_letter_code
_entity_poly.pdbx_strand_id
1 'polypeptide(L)'
;MNAAVFTSSALSLPISFCKTRSSQVTRKKGEFRVFAVFGEDSGLVEKKNQWGHLFDVEDPRSKTPPPPYKGKGKFMDVNQALEVARLDIQYLDWRARQDLLTIMLLHDKVVDVLNPLAREYKSIGTVKKELAGLQEELAKAHQQPYSPHLKNFWYPVAFTADLKHDTMVPIDCFEQPWVIFRGEDGKPGCVRNTCAHRACPLDLGSVNNGRIQCPYHGWEYSTDGKCTKMPSTKLLNVKIKSIPCLEQDGMVWVWPGDEPPSPTLPSLQPPSGFVIHAELVMDLPVEHGLLLDNLLDLAHAPFTHTSTFAKGWSVPSLVKFLTPSSGLQGYWDPYPIDMEFKPPCIVLSTIGISKPGKLEGKSTEQCATHLHQLHVCLPSSRNKTRLLYRMSLDFAPILKNLPFMEHLWRHFAEQVLNEDLRLVLGQQERMLNGANIWNLPVAYDKLGVRYRLWRNAVDRGDDKLPFSG
;
A
#
# COMPACT_ATOMS: atom_id res chain seq x y z
N MET A 1 -15.55 6.14 28.55
CA MET A 1 -17.02 6.19 28.63
C MET A 1 -17.38 7.46 29.37
N ASN A 2 -18.18 8.33 28.74
CA ASN A 2 -18.36 9.73 29.12
C ASN A 2 -19.34 9.91 30.28
N ALA A 3 -18.96 10.65 31.32
CA ALA A 3 -19.89 11.19 32.33
C ALA A 3 -19.92 12.72 32.22
N ALA A 4 -21.10 13.28 31.93
CA ALA A 4 -21.32 14.72 31.83
C ALA A 4 -21.73 15.29 33.20
N VAL A 5 -21.04 16.34 33.66
CA VAL A 5 -21.43 17.09 34.87
C VAL A 5 -22.25 18.30 34.43
N PHE A 6 -23.54 18.32 34.79
CA PHE A 6 -24.41 19.49 34.64
C PHE A 6 -24.51 20.24 35.97
N THR A 7 -24.17 21.53 35.97
CA THR A 7 -24.44 22.45 37.09
C THR A 7 -25.57 23.40 36.68
N SER A 8 -26.70 23.36 37.40
CA SER A 8 -27.79 24.33 37.23
C SER A 8 -27.88 25.24 38.46
N SER A 9 -27.60 26.52 38.28
CA SER A 9 -27.82 27.58 39.27
C SER A 9 -29.12 28.32 38.92
N ALA A 10 -30.18 28.10 39.70
CA ALA A 10 -31.43 28.86 39.56
C ALA A 10 -31.43 30.06 40.52
N LEU A 11 -31.33 31.27 39.96
CA LEU A 11 -31.49 32.56 40.66
C LEU A 11 -32.92 33.05 40.43
N SER A 12 -33.79 32.95 41.43
CA SER A 12 -35.11 33.60 41.40
C SER A 12 -35.00 35.06 41.87
N LEU A 13 -34.95 36.01 40.94
CA LEU A 13 -35.08 37.44 41.22
C LEU A 13 -36.58 37.83 41.27
N PRO A 14 -37.06 38.60 42.27
CA PRO A 14 -38.46 38.97 42.36
C PRO A 14 -38.73 40.30 41.62
N ILE A 15 -39.45 40.25 40.50
CA ILE A 15 -40.15 41.41 39.92
C ILE A 15 -41.65 41.15 40.08
N SER A 16 -42.33 42.10 40.74
CA SER A 16 -43.71 42.02 41.22
C SER A 16 -44.74 42.52 40.20
N PHE A 17 -45.86 41.81 40.06
CA PHE A 17 -47.15 42.36 39.62
C PHE A 17 -48.31 41.77 40.46
N CYS A 18 -48.99 42.63 41.22
CA CYS A 18 -50.41 42.64 41.66
C CYS A 18 -51.21 41.30 41.66
N LYS A 19 -51.93 40.85 42.71
CA LYS A 19 -52.85 41.54 43.64
C LYS A 19 -53.15 40.66 44.89
N THR A 20 -53.14 41.32 46.05
CA THR A 20 -53.98 41.15 47.27
C THR A 20 -54.31 39.76 47.83
N ARG A 21 -53.73 39.44 49.01
CA ARG A 21 -54.50 39.28 50.26
C ARG A 21 -53.58 39.39 51.47
N SER A 22 -54.04 40.19 52.43
CA SER A 22 -53.43 40.43 53.74
C SER A 22 -53.32 39.13 54.55
N SER A 23 -52.12 38.79 55.06
CA SER A 23 -51.93 38.15 56.38
C SER A 23 -50.45 37.92 56.72
N GLN A 24 -50.00 38.55 57.80
CA GLN A 24 -48.94 38.18 58.74
C GLN A 24 -47.51 37.90 58.20
N VAL A 25 -46.62 38.89 58.41
CA VAL A 25 -45.16 38.74 58.28
C VAL A 25 -44.61 37.99 59.49
N THR A 26 -44.23 36.72 59.31
CA THR A 26 -43.33 36.00 60.22
C THR A 26 -41.90 36.06 59.67
N ARG A 27 -40.93 36.45 60.51
CA ARG A 27 -39.50 36.51 60.16
C ARG A 27 -38.99 35.10 59.82
N LYS A 28 -38.61 34.83 58.57
CA LYS A 28 -37.84 33.64 58.19
C LYS A 28 -36.36 34.00 58.00
N LYS A 29 -35.47 33.29 58.71
CA LYS A 29 -34.02 33.26 58.44
C LYS A 29 -33.81 32.79 57.00
N GLY A 30 -33.01 33.50 56.21
CA GLY A 30 -32.53 32.99 54.92
C GLY A 30 -31.31 32.12 55.14
N GLU A 31 -31.41 30.82 54.87
CA GLU A 31 -30.27 29.89 54.74
C GLU A 31 -30.08 29.58 53.26
N PHE A 32 -28.84 29.61 52.77
CA PHE A 32 -28.50 29.17 51.41
C PHE A 32 -27.80 27.80 51.50
N ARG A 33 -28.27 26.84 50.71
CA ARG A 33 -27.81 25.44 50.74
C ARG A 33 -27.29 25.05 49.36
N VAL A 34 -26.04 24.60 49.27
CA VAL A 34 -25.44 24.09 48.02
C VAL A 34 -25.29 22.58 48.16
N PHE A 35 -25.82 21.85 47.19
CA PHE A 35 -25.79 20.41 47.19
C PHE A 35 -25.07 19.87 45.94
N ALA A 36 -24.32 18.78 46.10
CA ALA A 36 -23.71 18.04 45.00
C ALA A 36 -24.17 16.58 45.03
N VAL A 37 -24.41 15.99 43.86
CA VAL A 37 -24.75 14.56 43.72
C VAL A 37 -23.46 13.78 43.54
N PHE A 38 -23.13 12.92 44.51
CA PHE A 38 -22.05 11.94 44.39
C PHE A 38 -22.68 10.62 43.90
N GLY A 39 -22.45 10.26 42.65
CA GLY A 39 -22.78 8.93 42.14
C GLY A 39 -21.51 8.10 42.09
N GLU A 40 -21.36 7.12 42.98
CA GLU A 40 -20.40 6.03 42.83
C GLU A 40 -21.11 4.86 42.12
N ASP A 41 -20.65 4.50 40.93
CA ASP A 41 -21.11 3.31 40.21
C ASP A 41 -20.47 2.06 40.83
N SER A 42 -21.08 1.55 41.90
CA SER A 42 -20.94 0.15 42.29
C SER A 42 -22.15 -0.35 43.09
N GLY A 43 -23.04 -1.09 42.43
CA GLY A 43 -23.76 -2.23 42.99
C GLY A 43 -24.86 -2.01 44.06
N LEU A 44 -26.11 -2.01 43.59
CA LEU A 44 -27.34 -2.54 44.23
C LEU A 44 -27.87 -1.93 45.56
N VAL A 45 -28.81 -0.99 45.35
CA VAL A 45 -30.08 -0.72 46.09
C VAL A 45 -30.02 -0.16 47.52
N GLU A 46 -30.10 1.17 47.62
CA GLU A 46 -31.21 1.84 48.32
C GLU A 46 -31.39 3.27 47.78
N LYS A 47 -32.55 3.56 47.17
CA LYS A 47 -32.98 4.92 46.81
C LYS A 47 -33.28 5.71 48.08
N LYS A 48 -32.27 6.40 48.60
CA LYS A 48 -32.43 7.67 49.31
C LYS A 48 -31.38 8.62 48.77
N ASN A 49 -31.82 9.66 48.06
CA ASN A 49 -30.98 10.80 47.66
C ASN A 49 -30.24 11.32 48.91
N GLN A 50 -28.99 10.90 49.11
CA GLN A 50 -28.11 11.49 50.10
C GLN A 50 -27.58 12.81 49.52
N TRP A 51 -28.46 13.81 49.49
CA TRP A 51 -28.03 15.20 49.37
C TRP A 51 -27.29 15.54 50.67
N GLY A 52 -25.97 15.38 50.67
CA GLY A 52 -25.10 15.83 51.75
C GLY A 52 -24.83 17.32 51.61
N HIS A 53 -24.94 18.07 52.71
CA HIS A 53 -24.45 19.45 52.75
C HIS A 53 -22.93 19.42 52.69
N LEU A 54 -22.32 20.13 51.72
CA LEU A 54 -20.85 20.27 51.71
C LEU A 54 -20.37 21.15 52.89
N PHE A 55 -21.19 22.12 53.32
CA PHE A 55 -20.99 22.96 54.53
C PHE A 55 -22.24 23.81 54.80
N ASP A 56 -22.58 24.09 56.07
CA ASP A 56 -23.63 25.05 56.48
C ASP A 56 -23.00 26.43 56.72
N VAL A 57 -23.59 27.52 56.19
CA VAL A 57 -23.04 28.87 56.34
C VAL A 57 -24.13 29.91 56.59
N GLU A 58 -24.01 30.66 57.68
CA GLU A 58 -24.93 31.75 58.04
C GLU A 58 -24.68 33.00 57.16
N ASP A 59 -25.72 33.52 56.48
CA ASP A 59 -25.65 34.78 55.73
C ASP A 59 -25.52 35.98 56.72
N PRO A 60 -24.46 36.80 56.60
CA PRO A 60 -24.26 37.95 57.48
C PRO A 60 -25.38 39.00 57.38
N ARG A 61 -26.20 39.01 56.33
CA ARG A 61 -27.30 39.98 56.13
C ARG A 61 -28.54 39.74 57.02
N SER A 62 -28.55 38.71 57.85
CA SER A 62 -29.74 38.35 58.67
C SER A 62 -30.08 39.32 59.83
N LYS A 63 -29.29 40.38 60.09
CA LYS A 63 -29.44 41.28 61.26
C LYS A 63 -29.63 42.78 60.96
N THR A 64 -30.30 43.18 59.88
CA THR A 64 -30.76 44.57 59.76
C THR A 64 -32.10 44.80 60.50
N PRO A 65 -32.24 45.84 61.35
CA PRO A 65 -33.54 46.21 61.92
C PRO A 65 -34.49 46.71 60.80
N PRO A 66 -35.82 46.54 60.94
CA PRO A 66 -36.76 47.09 59.96
C PRO A 66 -36.65 48.63 59.94
N PRO A 67 -36.63 49.26 58.76
CA PRO A 67 -36.52 50.72 58.70
C PRO A 67 -37.84 51.39 59.17
N PRO A 68 -37.80 52.45 60.01
CA PRO A 68 -39.00 53.13 60.50
C PRO A 68 -39.48 54.14 59.45
N TYR A 69 -40.05 53.67 58.34
CA TYR A 69 -40.68 54.56 57.34
C TYR A 69 -42.19 54.69 57.57
N LYS A 70 -42.58 55.51 58.55
CA LYS A 70 -43.88 56.23 58.54
C LYS A 70 -43.59 57.72 58.60
N GLY A 71 -43.30 58.32 57.45
CA GLY A 71 -43.13 59.76 57.29
C GLY A 71 -42.46 60.09 55.96
N LYS A 72 -43.07 60.95 55.14
CA LYS A 72 -42.61 61.31 53.79
C LYS A 72 -41.27 62.06 53.86
N GLY A 73 -40.20 61.40 53.41
CA GLY A 73 -38.86 61.98 53.20
C GLY A 73 -37.90 60.87 52.77
N LYS A 74 -37.53 60.85 51.49
CA LYS A 74 -36.93 59.72 50.75
C LYS A 74 -35.39 59.73 50.76
N PHE A 75 -34.74 59.98 51.89
CA PHE A 75 -33.28 60.04 51.94
C PHE A 75 -32.73 59.29 53.15
N MET A 76 -31.79 58.38 52.88
CA MET A 76 -30.96 57.73 53.90
C MET A 76 -29.88 58.72 54.34
N ASP A 77 -29.59 58.78 55.62
CA ASP A 77 -28.45 59.57 56.07
C ASP A 77 -27.12 58.88 55.69
N VAL A 78 -26.04 59.66 55.69
CA VAL A 78 -24.71 59.22 55.25
C VAL A 78 -24.19 58.04 56.08
N ASN A 79 -24.49 57.98 57.38
CA ASN A 79 -24.05 56.87 58.23
C ASN A 79 -24.81 55.58 57.91
N GLN A 80 -26.11 55.69 57.59
CA GLN A 80 -26.91 54.55 57.14
C GLN A 80 -26.44 54.04 55.78
N ALA A 81 -26.13 54.93 54.83
CA ALA A 81 -25.60 54.55 53.53
C ALA A 81 -24.21 53.88 53.65
N LEU A 82 -23.34 54.40 54.53
CA LEU A 82 -22.04 53.79 54.86
C LEU A 82 -22.19 52.38 55.43
N GLU A 83 -23.17 52.16 56.32
CA GLU A 83 -23.36 50.85 56.92
C GLU A 83 -23.90 49.81 55.91
N VAL A 84 -24.79 50.22 55.00
CA VAL A 84 -25.21 49.34 53.89
C VAL A 84 -24.02 49.01 52.97
N ALA A 85 -23.22 50.01 52.59
CA ALA A 85 -22.03 49.79 51.77
C ALA A 85 -21.02 48.86 52.46
N ARG A 86 -20.81 49.01 53.77
CA ARG A 86 -19.94 48.13 54.56
C ARG A 86 -20.44 46.68 54.54
N LEU A 87 -21.74 46.45 54.71
CA LEU A 87 -22.33 45.10 54.67
C LEU A 87 -22.23 44.48 53.26
N ASP A 88 -22.43 45.27 52.22
CA ASP A 88 -22.28 44.80 50.83
C ASP A 88 -20.82 44.44 50.50
N ILE A 89 -19.85 45.24 50.95
CA ILE A 89 -18.41 44.93 50.80
C ILE A 89 -18.06 43.63 51.54
N GLN A 90 -18.57 43.43 52.76
CA GLN A 90 -18.35 42.19 53.51
C GLN A 90 -18.98 40.97 52.82
N TYR A 91 -20.15 41.14 52.21
CA TYR A 91 -20.80 40.10 51.43
C TYR A 91 -20.00 39.73 50.16
N LEU A 92 -19.48 40.73 49.45
CA LEU A 92 -18.64 40.50 48.27
C LEU A 92 -17.32 39.80 48.61
N ASP A 93 -16.64 40.18 49.69
CA ASP A 93 -15.43 39.49 50.17
C ASP A 93 -15.74 38.03 50.56
N TRP A 94 -16.85 37.82 51.29
CA TRP A 94 -17.31 36.48 51.64
C TRP A 94 -17.60 35.63 50.40
N ARG A 95 -18.29 36.18 49.40
CA ARG A 95 -18.62 35.47 48.16
C ARG A 95 -17.37 35.10 47.38
N ALA A 96 -16.41 36.03 47.27
CA ALA A 96 -15.15 35.79 46.58
C ALA A 96 -14.34 34.64 47.22
N ARG A 97 -14.33 34.54 48.55
CA ARG A 97 -13.68 33.42 49.27
C ARG A 97 -14.35 32.08 48.98
N GLN A 98 -15.68 32.04 48.91
CA GLN A 98 -16.42 30.81 48.60
C GLN A 98 -16.20 30.35 47.15
N ASP A 99 -16.20 31.28 46.21
CA ASP A 99 -15.90 30.97 44.81
C ASP A 99 -14.46 30.44 44.67
N LEU A 100 -13.49 31.02 45.40
CA LEU A 100 -12.11 30.51 45.44
C LEU A 100 -12.00 29.08 45.99
N LEU A 101 -12.65 28.78 47.11
CA LEU A 101 -12.66 27.43 47.70
C LEU A 101 -13.28 26.40 46.74
N THR A 102 -14.34 26.79 46.04
CA THR A 102 -14.99 25.93 45.05
C THR A 102 -14.05 25.63 43.87
N ILE A 103 -13.34 26.63 43.37
CA ILE A 103 -12.35 26.47 42.29
C ILE A 103 -11.21 25.55 42.75
N MET A 104 -10.72 25.71 43.98
CA MET A 104 -9.65 24.85 44.52
C MET A 104 -10.07 23.38 44.58
N LEU A 105 -11.27 23.09 45.08
CA LEU A 105 -11.79 21.72 45.16
C LEU A 105 -12.03 21.10 43.78
N LEU A 106 -12.52 21.89 42.82
CA LEU A 106 -12.69 21.42 41.44
C LEU A 106 -11.34 21.13 40.77
N HIS A 107 -10.33 21.98 41.02
CA HIS A 107 -8.98 21.78 40.50
C HIS A 107 -8.38 20.46 41.00
N ASP A 108 -8.49 20.18 42.31
CA ASP A 108 -7.94 18.97 42.92
C ASP A 108 -8.57 17.70 42.30
N LYS A 109 -9.90 17.70 42.11
CA LYS A 109 -10.60 16.60 41.43
C LYS A 109 -10.20 16.42 39.98
N VAL A 110 -9.93 17.50 39.24
CA VAL A 110 -9.44 17.41 37.86
C VAL A 110 -8.05 16.76 37.83
N VAL A 111 -7.18 17.11 38.77
CA VAL A 111 -5.85 16.51 38.90
C VAL A 111 -5.93 15.01 39.21
N ASP A 112 -6.83 14.60 40.11
CA ASP A 112 -7.05 13.19 40.47
C ASP A 112 -7.51 12.32 39.29
N VAL A 113 -8.34 12.88 38.38
CA VAL A 113 -8.82 12.15 37.19
C VAL A 113 -7.74 12.09 36.10
N LEU A 114 -6.97 13.16 35.91
CA LEU A 114 -6.01 13.25 34.81
C LEU A 114 -4.70 12.49 35.08
N ASN A 115 -4.25 12.42 36.33
CA ASN A 115 -2.99 11.78 36.71
C ASN A 115 -2.90 10.27 36.36
N PRO A 116 -3.94 9.45 36.62
CA PRO A 116 -3.94 8.04 36.22
C PRO A 116 -3.98 7.85 34.70
N LEU A 117 -4.78 8.65 33.98
CA LEU A 117 -4.86 8.61 32.51
C LEU A 117 -3.51 8.95 31.87
N ALA A 118 -2.76 9.90 32.44
CA ALA A 118 -1.42 10.25 31.96
C ALA A 118 -0.39 9.11 32.15
N ARG A 119 -0.63 8.16 33.06
CA ARG A 119 0.26 6.99 33.30
C ARG A 119 -0.04 5.82 32.36
N GLU A 120 -1.28 5.66 31.91
CA GLU A 120 -1.68 4.56 31.02
C GLU A 120 -1.36 4.82 29.55
N TYR A 121 -1.35 6.09 29.11
CA TYR A 121 -0.99 6.43 27.73
C TYR A 121 0.52 6.56 27.56
N LYS A 122 1.09 5.80 26.61
CA LYS A 122 2.47 6.02 26.16
C LYS A 122 2.63 7.50 25.81
N SER A 123 3.71 8.12 26.30
CA SER A 123 3.98 9.52 25.98
C SER A 123 4.03 9.70 24.46
N ILE A 124 3.54 10.83 23.95
CA ILE A 124 3.60 11.18 22.53
C ILE A 124 5.04 11.05 22.00
N GLY A 125 6.04 11.36 22.83
CA GLY A 125 7.46 11.19 22.51
C GLY A 125 7.86 9.72 22.31
N THR A 126 7.37 8.81 23.15
CA THR A 126 7.63 7.37 23.04
C THR A 126 7.02 6.80 21.76
N VAL A 127 5.76 7.16 21.46
CA VAL A 127 5.09 6.70 20.23
C VAL A 127 5.79 7.23 18.98
N LYS A 128 6.22 8.50 18.97
CA LYS A 128 7.01 9.06 17.87
C LYS A 128 8.35 8.34 17.69
N LYS A 129 9.01 7.96 18.78
CA LYS A 129 10.28 7.22 18.74
C LYS A 129 10.09 5.80 18.21
N GLU A 130 9.05 5.10 18.65
CA GLU A 130 8.70 3.76 18.11
C GLU A 130 8.33 3.84 16.62
N LEU A 131 7.53 4.84 16.22
CA LEU A 131 7.18 5.07 14.81
C LEU A 131 8.42 5.37 13.96
N ALA A 132 9.33 6.21 14.45
CA ALA A 132 10.59 6.50 13.76
C ALA A 132 11.48 5.25 13.64
N GLY A 133 11.53 4.40 14.69
CA GLY A 133 12.23 3.13 14.66
C GLY A 133 11.66 2.17 13.61
N LEU A 134 10.32 2.02 13.57
CA LEU A 134 9.64 1.21 12.56
C LEU A 134 9.82 1.77 11.14
N GLN A 135 9.82 3.10 10.98
CA GLN A 135 10.11 3.75 9.70
C GLN A 135 11.55 3.48 9.25
N GLU A 136 12.52 3.48 10.17
CA GLU A 136 13.91 3.17 9.88
C GLU A 136 14.10 1.68 9.53
N GLU A 137 13.44 0.77 10.24
CA GLU A 137 13.43 -0.66 9.92
C GLU A 137 12.77 -0.95 8.57
N LEU A 138 11.64 -0.30 8.27
CA LEU A 138 10.97 -0.39 6.97
C LEU A 138 11.86 0.17 5.85
N ALA A 139 12.53 1.30 6.09
CA ALA A 139 13.48 1.87 5.13
C ALA A 139 14.67 0.94 4.88
N LYS A 140 15.21 0.28 5.93
CA LYS A 140 16.27 -0.72 5.80
C LYS A 140 15.79 -1.96 5.04
N ALA A 141 14.57 -2.44 5.30
CA ALA A 141 13.98 -3.54 4.56
C ALA A 141 13.79 -3.21 3.08
N HIS A 142 13.34 -1.99 2.76
CA HIS A 142 13.24 -1.49 1.38
C HIS A 142 14.60 -1.30 0.69
N GLN A 143 15.69 -1.12 1.45
CA GLN A 143 17.05 -0.91 0.93
C GLN A 143 17.89 -2.19 0.81
N GLN A 144 17.38 -3.36 1.20
CA GLN A 144 18.15 -4.58 1.00
C GLN A 144 18.39 -4.79 -0.50
N PRO A 145 19.61 -5.11 -0.95
CA PRO A 145 19.83 -5.45 -2.35
C PRO A 145 19.13 -6.77 -2.69
N TYR A 146 18.80 -6.97 -3.97
CA TYR A 146 18.40 -8.29 -4.45
C TYR A 146 19.47 -9.34 -4.14
N SER A 147 19.05 -10.57 -3.82
CA SER A 147 19.97 -11.68 -3.63
C SER A 147 20.84 -11.86 -4.88
N PRO A 148 22.17 -11.99 -4.73
CA PRO A 148 23.06 -12.30 -5.85
C PRO A 148 22.66 -13.58 -6.58
N HIS A 149 22.18 -14.59 -5.86
CA HIS A 149 21.77 -15.88 -6.42
C HIS A 149 20.60 -15.74 -7.41
N LEU A 150 19.64 -14.84 -7.14
CA LEU A 150 18.52 -14.59 -8.04
C LEU A 150 18.97 -13.95 -9.37
N LYS A 151 20.12 -13.26 -9.39
CA LYS A 151 20.67 -12.67 -10.62
C LYS A 151 21.36 -13.71 -11.52
N ASN A 152 21.74 -14.86 -10.99
CA ASN A 152 22.45 -15.93 -11.70
C ASN A 152 21.50 -16.81 -12.53
N PHE A 153 20.65 -16.17 -13.34
CA PHE A 153 19.74 -16.81 -14.30
C PHE A 153 19.72 -16.02 -15.60
N TRP A 154 19.26 -16.67 -16.67
CA TRP A 154 18.93 -15.99 -17.93
C TRP A 154 17.56 -15.34 -17.83
N TYR A 155 17.49 -14.06 -18.18
CA TYR A 155 16.27 -13.26 -18.18
C TYR A 155 15.92 -12.79 -19.59
N PRO A 156 14.73 -13.09 -20.12
CA PRO A 156 14.19 -12.41 -21.30
C PRO A 156 13.88 -10.96 -20.95
N VAL A 157 14.33 -10.01 -21.76
CA VAL A 157 14.24 -8.57 -21.45
C VAL A 157 13.62 -7.73 -22.56
N ALA A 158 13.60 -8.23 -23.79
CA ALA A 158 12.95 -7.61 -24.94
C ALA A 158 12.62 -8.68 -26.00
N PHE A 159 11.68 -8.39 -26.89
CA PHE A 159 11.50 -9.18 -28.11
C PHE A 159 12.56 -8.81 -29.15
N THR A 160 13.01 -9.79 -29.92
CA THR A 160 13.96 -9.59 -31.03
C THR A 160 13.46 -8.57 -32.04
N ALA A 161 12.13 -8.54 -32.28
CA ALA A 161 11.48 -7.62 -33.21
C ALA A 161 11.55 -6.15 -32.77
N ASP A 162 11.63 -5.89 -31.46
CA ASP A 162 11.74 -4.54 -30.90
C ASP A 162 13.17 -3.99 -31.03
N LEU A 163 14.17 -4.88 -31.05
CA LEU A 163 15.58 -4.52 -31.22
C LEU A 163 15.96 -4.46 -32.70
N LYS A 164 15.55 -3.39 -33.38
CA LYS A 164 15.90 -3.14 -34.80
C LYS A 164 17.34 -2.66 -34.95
N HIS A 165 17.87 -2.71 -36.17
CA HIS A 165 19.17 -2.12 -36.47
C HIS A 165 19.17 -0.62 -36.14
N ASP A 166 20.30 -0.11 -35.66
CA ASP A 166 20.49 1.28 -35.21
C ASP A 166 19.50 1.80 -34.15
N THR A 167 18.80 0.90 -33.44
CA THR A 167 17.93 1.24 -32.31
C THR A 167 18.51 0.80 -30.99
N MET A 168 17.97 1.36 -29.91
CA MET A 168 18.33 1.02 -28.54
C MET A 168 17.07 0.69 -27.75
N VAL A 169 17.16 -0.30 -26.88
CA VAL A 169 16.10 -0.66 -25.94
C VAL A 169 16.63 -0.46 -24.52
N PRO A 170 16.24 0.64 -23.82
CA PRO A 170 16.57 0.80 -22.42
C PRO A 170 15.76 -0.18 -21.56
N ILE A 171 16.42 -0.81 -20.61
CA ILE A 171 15.81 -1.73 -19.66
C ILE A 171 16.27 -1.42 -18.24
N ASP A 172 15.41 -1.63 -17.25
CA ASP A 172 15.80 -1.74 -15.86
C ASP A 172 15.79 -3.22 -15.48
N CYS A 173 16.87 -3.71 -14.85
CA CYS A 173 16.96 -5.08 -14.37
C CYS A 173 17.73 -5.10 -13.05
N PHE A 174 17.08 -5.57 -11.98
CA PHE A 174 17.62 -5.58 -10.62
C PHE A 174 18.15 -4.21 -10.14
N GLU A 175 17.35 -3.16 -10.34
CA GLU A 175 17.63 -1.75 -9.95
C GLU A 175 18.82 -1.14 -10.70
N GLN A 176 19.24 -1.77 -11.80
CA GLN A 176 20.35 -1.31 -12.61
C GLN A 176 19.83 -0.94 -14.01
N PRO A 177 20.17 0.27 -14.50
CA PRO A 177 19.75 0.72 -15.81
C PRO A 177 20.70 0.15 -16.87
N TRP A 178 20.15 -0.52 -17.87
CA TRP A 178 20.89 -1.12 -18.98
C TRP A 178 20.32 -0.66 -20.30
N VAL A 179 21.11 -0.79 -21.36
CA VAL A 179 20.69 -0.48 -22.72
C VAL A 179 21.17 -1.59 -23.64
N ILE A 180 20.24 -2.09 -24.44
CA ILE A 180 20.46 -3.13 -25.43
C ILE A 180 20.54 -2.49 -26.81
N PHE A 181 21.51 -2.89 -27.61
CA PHE A 181 21.67 -2.48 -29.01
C PHE A 181 22.34 -3.58 -29.81
N ARG A 182 22.28 -3.51 -31.14
CA ARG A 182 22.99 -4.45 -32.01
C ARG A 182 24.39 -3.94 -32.36
N GLY A 183 25.35 -4.84 -32.32
CA GLY A 183 26.67 -4.65 -32.92
C GLY A 183 26.59 -4.60 -34.46
N GLU A 184 27.71 -4.29 -35.08
CA GLU A 184 27.83 -4.27 -36.55
C GLU A 184 27.66 -5.66 -37.16
N ASP A 185 27.97 -6.70 -36.39
CA ASP A 185 27.72 -8.11 -36.72
C ASP A 185 26.24 -8.53 -36.54
N GLY A 186 25.36 -7.61 -36.15
CA GLY A 186 23.93 -7.85 -35.91
C GLY A 186 23.63 -8.52 -34.57
N LYS A 187 24.64 -8.93 -33.80
CA LYS A 187 24.43 -9.59 -32.50
C LYS A 187 24.04 -8.57 -31.43
N PRO A 188 23.13 -8.92 -30.50
CA PRO A 188 22.77 -8.02 -29.42
C PRO A 188 23.91 -7.90 -28.41
N GLY A 189 24.05 -6.71 -27.84
CA GLY A 189 24.87 -6.43 -26.67
C GLY A 189 24.07 -5.68 -25.62
N CYS A 190 24.42 -5.88 -24.35
CA CYS A 190 23.79 -5.20 -23.22
C CYS A 190 24.86 -4.54 -22.36
N VAL A 191 24.82 -3.20 -22.28
CA VAL A 191 25.78 -2.40 -21.52
C VAL A 191 25.07 -1.55 -20.49
N ARG A 192 25.79 -1.17 -19.44
CA ARG A 192 25.30 -0.24 -18.42
C ARG A 192 24.86 1.05 -19.11
N ASN A 193 23.63 1.50 -18.86
CA ASN A 193 23.09 2.72 -19.44
C ASN A 193 23.64 3.98 -18.72
N THR A 194 24.96 4.11 -18.68
CA THR A 194 25.66 5.15 -17.92
C THR A 194 27.03 5.37 -18.54
N CYS A 195 27.22 6.53 -19.19
CA CYS A 195 28.50 6.91 -19.76
C CYS A 195 29.59 7.03 -18.68
N ALA A 196 30.76 6.43 -18.90
CA ALA A 196 31.89 6.49 -17.95
C ALA A 196 32.44 7.90 -17.70
N HIS A 197 32.17 8.87 -18.58
CA HIS A 197 32.66 10.24 -18.43
C HIS A 197 31.91 11.02 -17.35
N ARG A 198 30.58 11.18 -17.50
CA ARG A 198 29.74 12.00 -16.61
C ARG A 198 28.38 11.37 -16.32
N ALA A 199 28.31 10.04 -16.36
CA ALA A 199 27.11 9.27 -16.07
C ALA A 199 25.88 9.64 -16.93
N CYS A 200 26.09 10.22 -18.12
CA CYS A 200 25.01 10.53 -19.05
C CYS A 200 24.30 9.21 -19.48
N PRO A 201 22.96 9.16 -19.48
CA PRO A 201 22.22 8.02 -20.04
C PRO A 201 22.57 7.87 -21.52
N LEU A 202 23.00 6.67 -21.90
CA LEU A 202 23.48 6.37 -23.25
C LEU A 202 22.31 6.15 -24.23
N ASP A 203 21.16 5.69 -23.73
CA ASP A 203 19.92 5.49 -24.49
C ASP A 203 19.33 6.78 -25.07
N LEU A 204 19.70 7.94 -24.53
CA LEU A 204 19.38 9.26 -25.10
C LEU A 204 20.23 9.61 -26.34
N GLY A 205 21.20 8.77 -26.69
CA GLY A 205 22.11 8.95 -27.82
C GLY A 205 21.64 8.28 -29.11
N SER A 206 22.60 7.72 -29.85
CA SER A 206 22.33 6.96 -31.08
C SER A 206 23.21 5.72 -31.15
N VAL A 207 22.89 4.81 -32.07
CA VAL A 207 23.78 3.72 -32.46
C VAL A 207 24.42 4.09 -33.80
N ASN A 208 25.76 4.04 -33.85
CA ASN A 208 26.55 4.38 -35.03
C ASN A 208 27.48 3.22 -35.35
N ASN A 209 27.28 2.54 -36.49
CA ASN A 209 28.08 1.39 -36.92
C ASN A 209 28.25 0.34 -35.81
N GLY A 210 27.13 -0.07 -35.20
CA GLY A 210 27.13 -1.08 -34.14
C GLY A 210 27.73 -0.64 -32.81
N ARG A 211 27.83 0.67 -32.55
CA ARG A 211 28.32 1.23 -31.29
C ARG A 211 27.35 2.26 -30.74
N ILE A 212 27.12 2.23 -29.44
CA ILE A 212 26.31 3.24 -28.78
C ILE A 212 27.12 4.52 -28.56
N GLN A 213 26.60 5.65 -29.03
CA GLN A 213 27.21 6.96 -28.90
C GLN A 213 26.51 7.77 -27.81
N CYS A 214 27.28 8.20 -26.81
CA CYS A 214 26.81 9.10 -25.77
C CYS A 214 26.42 10.47 -26.37
N PRO A 215 25.20 11.00 -26.09
CA PRO A 215 24.74 12.27 -26.67
C PRO A 215 25.50 13.49 -26.15
N TYR A 216 26.25 13.35 -25.05
CA TYR A 216 26.89 14.49 -24.42
C TYR A 216 28.20 14.89 -25.12
N HIS A 217 29.19 13.99 -25.16
CA HIS A 217 30.51 14.27 -25.73
C HIS A 217 30.90 13.28 -26.84
N GLY A 218 29.92 12.53 -27.36
CA GLY A 218 30.11 11.62 -28.51
C GLY A 218 31.00 10.41 -28.24
N TRP A 219 31.20 10.01 -26.97
CA TRP A 219 31.95 8.79 -26.66
C TRP A 219 31.20 7.57 -27.18
N GLU A 220 31.87 6.71 -27.94
CA GLU A 220 31.26 5.51 -28.53
C GLU A 220 31.71 4.25 -27.78
N TYR A 221 30.77 3.33 -27.50
CA TYR A 221 31.04 2.07 -26.83
C TYR A 221 30.58 0.88 -27.69
N SER A 222 31.37 -0.19 -27.73
CA SER A 222 30.99 -1.47 -28.35
C SER A 222 30.07 -2.28 -27.45
N THR A 223 29.51 -3.37 -27.97
CA THR A 223 28.58 -4.30 -27.28
C THR A 223 29.18 -4.94 -26.02
N ASP A 224 30.51 -5.05 -25.94
CA ASP A 224 31.24 -5.50 -24.76
C ASP A 224 31.58 -4.35 -23.78
N GLY A 225 31.10 -3.13 -24.03
CA GLY A 225 31.29 -1.96 -23.19
C GLY A 225 32.63 -1.24 -23.35
N LYS A 226 33.52 -1.66 -24.26
CA LYS A 226 34.79 -0.96 -24.50
C LYS A 226 34.54 0.39 -25.17
N CYS A 227 35.13 1.47 -24.65
CA CYS A 227 35.11 2.76 -25.33
C CYS A 227 36.07 2.72 -26.52
N THR A 228 35.55 3.01 -27.70
CA THR A 228 36.27 2.89 -28.98
C THR A 228 36.55 4.24 -29.62
N LYS A 229 35.87 5.31 -29.18
CA LYS A 229 36.04 6.66 -29.72
C LYS A 229 35.76 7.72 -28.66
N MET A 230 36.59 8.76 -28.64
CA MET A 230 36.44 9.94 -27.78
C MET A 230 36.71 11.20 -28.64
N PRO A 231 35.69 11.83 -29.24
CA PRO A 231 35.90 12.92 -30.21
C PRO A 231 36.68 14.13 -29.66
N SER A 232 36.49 14.45 -28.39
CA SER A 232 37.03 15.66 -27.77
C SER A 232 38.37 15.46 -27.04
N THR A 233 38.97 14.26 -27.09
CA THR A 233 40.21 13.96 -26.37
C THR A 233 40.97 12.78 -26.98
N LYS A 234 42.17 12.49 -26.48
CA LYS A 234 42.88 11.26 -26.83
C LYS A 234 42.10 10.04 -26.32
N LEU A 235 42.06 8.98 -27.12
CA LEU A 235 41.43 7.73 -26.72
C LEU A 235 42.14 7.12 -25.50
N LEU A 236 41.40 6.91 -24.42
CA LEU A 236 41.87 6.20 -23.22
C LEU A 236 41.27 4.80 -23.18
N ASN A 237 41.95 3.88 -22.48
CA ASN A 237 41.42 2.53 -22.24
C ASN A 237 40.33 2.57 -21.15
N VAL A 238 39.10 2.88 -21.56
CA VAL A 238 37.93 2.95 -20.68
C VAL A 238 36.91 1.90 -21.08
N LYS A 239 36.28 1.26 -20.10
CA LYS A 239 35.24 0.24 -20.30
C LYS A 239 34.08 0.49 -19.34
N ILE A 240 32.84 0.41 -19.83
CA ILE A 240 31.63 0.34 -19.01
C ILE A 240 31.23 -1.11 -18.76
N LYS A 241 30.46 -1.38 -17.70
CA LYS A 241 29.99 -2.75 -17.41
C LYS A 241 29.11 -3.22 -18.59
N SER A 242 29.39 -4.40 -19.11
CA SER A 242 28.53 -5.14 -20.04
C SER A 242 28.15 -6.47 -19.38
N ILE A 243 27.03 -7.06 -19.80
CA ILE A 243 26.59 -8.37 -19.33
C ILE A 243 26.37 -9.32 -20.52
N PRO A 244 26.50 -10.64 -20.33
CA PRO A 244 26.20 -11.60 -21.38
C PRO A 244 24.81 -11.36 -21.96
N CYS A 245 24.73 -11.35 -23.29
CA CYS A 245 23.50 -11.07 -24.02
C CYS A 245 23.41 -12.03 -25.21
N LEU A 246 22.28 -12.71 -25.35
CA LEU A 246 22.03 -13.69 -26.39
C LEU A 246 20.65 -13.48 -27.00
N GLU A 247 20.47 -13.98 -28.22
CA GLU A 247 19.18 -14.00 -28.91
C GLU A 247 18.75 -15.44 -29.13
N GLN A 248 17.56 -15.80 -28.64
CA GLN A 248 16.96 -17.12 -28.83
C GLN A 248 15.44 -17.01 -28.74
N ASP A 249 14.73 -17.75 -29.59
CA ASP A 249 13.27 -17.86 -29.58
C ASP A 249 12.50 -16.54 -29.71
N GLY A 250 13.05 -15.63 -30.53
CA GLY A 250 12.49 -14.30 -30.76
C GLY A 250 12.61 -13.38 -29.55
N MET A 251 13.47 -13.72 -28.58
CA MET A 251 13.72 -12.96 -27.36
C MET A 251 15.19 -12.59 -27.27
N VAL A 252 15.45 -11.42 -26.69
CA VAL A 252 16.77 -11.02 -26.22
C VAL A 252 16.89 -11.38 -24.74
N TRP A 253 17.95 -12.11 -24.42
CA TRP A 253 18.24 -12.63 -23.09
C TRP A 253 19.47 -11.94 -22.51
N VAL A 254 19.47 -11.73 -21.19
CA VAL A 254 20.63 -11.22 -20.45
C VAL A 254 20.90 -12.05 -19.20
N TRP A 255 22.17 -12.07 -18.79
CA TRP A 255 22.61 -12.65 -17.53
C TRP A 255 23.14 -11.55 -16.60
N PRO A 256 22.32 -11.05 -15.65
CA PRO A 256 22.72 -9.94 -14.78
C PRO A 256 23.61 -10.37 -13.60
N GLY A 257 23.75 -11.68 -13.38
CA GLY A 257 24.59 -12.28 -12.35
C GLY A 257 26.09 -12.09 -12.60
N ASP A 258 26.87 -12.23 -11.54
CA ASP A 258 28.33 -12.14 -11.61
C ASP A 258 29.00 -13.52 -11.78
N GLU A 259 28.25 -14.62 -11.62
CA GLU A 259 28.72 -15.98 -11.92
C GLU A 259 28.75 -16.26 -13.44
N PRO A 260 29.55 -17.24 -13.91
CA PRO A 260 29.52 -17.67 -15.30
C PRO A 260 28.10 -18.06 -15.73
N PRO A 261 27.61 -17.57 -16.89
CA PRO A 261 26.28 -17.89 -17.34
C PRO A 261 26.12 -19.39 -17.61
N SER A 262 24.94 -19.91 -17.30
CA SER A 262 24.55 -21.25 -17.74
C SER A 262 24.72 -21.36 -19.27
N PRO A 263 25.32 -22.45 -19.78
CA PRO A 263 25.50 -22.63 -21.22
C PRO A 263 24.19 -22.83 -21.98
N THR A 264 23.10 -23.16 -21.27
CA THR A 264 21.79 -23.47 -21.86
C THR A 264 20.76 -22.40 -21.52
N LEU A 265 20.01 -21.99 -22.54
CA LEU A 265 18.82 -21.16 -22.45
C LEU A 265 17.57 -22.05 -22.51
N PRO A 266 16.57 -21.85 -21.64
CA PRO A 266 15.32 -22.58 -21.77
C PRO A 266 14.61 -22.18 -23.07
N SER A 267 13.98 -23.15 -23.74
CA SER A 267 13.20 -22.82 -24.93
C SER A 267 11.89 -22.14 -24.55
N LEU A 268 11.61 -21.02 -25.21
CA LEU A 268 10.35 -20.27 -25.11
C LEU A 268 9.60 -20.20 -26.45
N GLN A 269 9.90 -21.12 -27.37
CA GLN A 269 9.06 -21.31 -28.55
C GLN A 269 7.66 -21.73 -28.12
N PRO A 270 6.61 -21.25 -28.81
CA PRO A 270 5.29 -21.82 -28.61
C PRO A 270 5.30 -23.30 -29.06
N PRO A 271 4.35 -24.12 -28.59
CA PRO A 271 4.26 -25.52 -28.99
C PRO A 271 4.12 -25.68 -30.51
N SER A 272 4.48 -26.86 -31.02
CA SER A 272 4.36 -27.16 -32.45
C SER A 272 2.92 -26.92 -32.95
N GLY A 273 2.78 -26.25 -34.10
CA GLY A 273 1.48 -25.89 -34.69
C GLY A 273 0.94 -24.52 -34.27
N PHE A 274 1.50 -23.90 -33.23
CA PHE A 274 1.10 -22.55 -32.81
C PHE A 274 1.81 -21.47 -33.62
N VAL A 275 1.07 -20.40 -33.92
CA VAL A 275 1.58 -19.19 -34.59
C VAL A 275 1.50 -18.01 -33.63
N ILE A 276 2.60 -17.26 -33.50
CA ILE A 276 2.65 -16.01 -32.72
C ILE A 276 1.80 -14.95 -33.41
N HIS A 277 0.80 -14.43 -32.68
CA HIS A 277 -0.15 -13.43 -33.15
C HIS A 277 0.06 -12.04 -32.53
N ALA A 278 0.61 -11.97 -31.32
CA ALA A 278 0.90 -10.70 -30.65
C ALA A 278 2.07 -10.82 -29.69
N GLU A 279 2.85 -9.75 -29.59
CA GLU A 279 3.93 -9.55 -28.62
C GLU A 279 3.83 -8.13 -28.07
N LEU A 280 3.95 -7.97 -26.76
CA LEU A 280 3.86 -6.67 -26.10
C LEU A 280 4.79 -6.58 -24.89
N VAL A 281 5.27 -5.38 -24.62
CA VAL A 281 6.13 -5.05 -23.48
C VAL A 281 5.50 -3.91 -22.71
N MET A 282 5.44 -4.02 -21.38
CA MET A 282 4.94 -2.97 -20.49
C MET A 282 5.81 -2.86 -19.26
N ASP A 283 6.05 -1.64 -18.79
CA ASP A 283 6.66 -1.36 -17.50
C ASP A 283 5.57 -1.04 -16.48
N LEU A 284 5.46 -1.86 -15.44
CA LEU A 284 4.39 -1.83 -14.44
C LEU A 284 4.97 -1.46 -13.07
N PRO A 285 4.31 -0.58 -12.28
CA PRO A 285 4.80 -0.18 -10.96
C PRO A 285 4.36 -1.19 -9.88
N VAL A 286 4.68 -2.46 -10.10
CA VAL A 286 4.37 -3.58 -9.20
C VAL A 286 5.61 -4.45 -9.03
N GLU A 287 5.78 -5.07 -7.87
CA GLU A 287 6.81 -6.08 -7.64
C GLU A 287 6.53 -7.33 -8.49
N HIS A 288 7.56 -7.86 -9.15
CA HIS A 288 7.44 -9.03 -10.02
C HIS A 288 6.78 -10.25 -9.36
N GLY A 289 7.08 -10.51 -8.09
CA GLY A 289 6.53 -11.66 -7.36
C GLY A 289 5.02 -11.55 -7.14
N LEU A 290 4.52 -10.33 -6.96
CA LEU A 290 3.09 -10.07 -6.82
C LEU A 290 2.35 -10.35 -8.13
N LEU A 291 2.91 -9.92 -9.27
CA LEU A 291 2.35 -10.18 -10.59
C LEU A 291 2.42 -11.67 -10.95
N LEU A 292 3.52 -12.36 -10.63
CA LEU A 292 3.65 -13.81 -10.83
C LEU A 292 2.60 -14.59 -10.03
N ASP A 293 2.38 -14.23 -8.76
CA ASP A 293 1.37 -14.88 -7.93
C ASP A 293 -0.04 -14.68 -8.50
N ASN A 294 -0.37 -13.47 -8.98
CA ASN A 294 -1.66 -13.21 -9.62
C ASN A 294 -1.84 -14.02 -10.92
N LEU A 295 -0.80 -14.13 -11.76
CA LEU A 295 -0.86 -14.92 -13.00
C LEU A 295 -0.98 -16.44 -12.75
N LEU A 296 -0.49 -16.91 -11.59
CA LEU A 296 -0.55 -18.31 -11.17
C LEU A 296 -1.83 -18.65 -10.40
N ASP A 297 -2.66 -17.67 -10.08
CA ASP A 297 -3.99 -17.85 -9.50
C ASP A 297 -5.05 -17.78 -10.60
N LEU A 298 -5.93 -18.77 -10.69
CA LEU A 298 -7.09 -18.71 -11.59
C LEU A 298 -8.39 -18.52 -10.81
N ALA A 299 -8.37 -18.63 -9.48
CA ALA A 299 -9.57 -18.46 -8.67
C ALA A 299 -10.12 -17.03 -8.72
N HIS A 300 -9.27 -16.02 -9.03
CA HIS A 300 -9.72 -14.64 -9.21
C HIS A 300 -10.46 -14.43 -10.54
N ALA A 301 -10.23 -15.26 -11.56
CA ALA A 301 -10.69 -14.99 -12.92
C ALA A 301 -12.21 -14.76 -13.02
N PRO A 302 -13.10 -15.58 -12.42
CA PRO A 302 -14.55 -15.36 -12.45
C PRO A 302 -15.03 -14.04 -11.86
N PHE A 303 -14.23 -13.41 -10.99
CA PHE A 303 -14.56 -12.17 -10.31
C PHE A 303 -13.93 -10.95 -11.00
N THR A 304 -12.69 -11.10 -11.45
CA THR A 304 -11.91 -10.01 -12.04
C THR A 304 -12.23 -9.82 -13.51
N HIS A 305 -12.38 -10.91 -14.26
CA HIS A 305 -12.50 -10.92 -15.73
C HIS A 305 -13.95 -11.04 -16.22
N THR A 306 -14.88 -10.40 -15.50
CA THR A 306 -16.31 -10.45 -15.82
C THR A 306 -16.70 -9.64 -17.06
N SER A 307 -15.88 -8.66 -17.45
CA SER A 307 -16.05 -7.86 -18.68
C SER A 307 -15.35 -8.45 -19.90
N THR A 308 -14.43 -9.40 -19.71
CA THR A 308 -13.64 -10.00 -20.79
C THR A 308 -14.02 -11.46 -21.05
N PHE A 309 -13.36 -12.42 -20.40
CA PHE A 309 -13.45 -13.84 -20.78
C PHE A 309 -14.14 -14.74 -19.74
N ALA A 310 -14.27 -14.30 -18.49
CA ALA A 310 -14.73 -15.15 -17.38
C ALA A 310 -16.18 -14.86 -16.94
N LYS A 311 -16.96 -14.13 -17.75
CA LYS A 311 -18.35 -13.82 -17.41
C LYS A 311 -19.17 -15.10 -17.22
N GLY A 312 -19.70 -15.30 -16.01
CA GLY A 312 -20.54 -16.45 -15.66
C GLY A 312 -19.77 -17.74 -15.38
N TRP A 313 -18.44 -17.66 -15.22
CA TRP A 313 -17.63 -18.78 -14.76
C TRP A 313 -17.93 -19.08 -13.28
N SER A 314 -17.98 -20.35 -12.91
CA SER A 314 -17.99 -20.79 -11.51
C SER A 314 -16.58 -20.77 -10.92
N VAL A 315 -16.48 -20.70 -9.59
CA VAL A 315 -15.18 -20.81 -8.91
C VAL A 315 -14.60 -22.21 -9.13
N PRO A 316 -13.34 -22.33 -9.56
CA PRO A 316 -12.69 -23.64 -9.73
C PRO A 316 -12.76 -24.47 -8.44
N SER A 317 -13.09 -25.75 -8.57
CA SER A 317 -13.27 -26.65 -7.41
C SER A 317 -11.96 -27.27 -6.94
N LEU A 318 -10.98 -27.45 -7.84
CA LEU A 318 -9.72 -28.11 -7.55
C LEU A 318 -8.61 -27.73 -8.52
N VAL A 319 -7.38 -27.55 -8.00
CA VAL A 319 -6.14 -27.53 -8.80
C VAL A 319 -5.48 -28.90 -8.71
N LYS A 320 -5.33 -29.58 -9.85
CA LYS A 320 -4.54 -30.81 -9.96
C LYS A 320 -3.14 -30.45 -10.44
N PHE A 321 -2.13 -31.01 -9.79
CA PHE A 321 -0.73 -30.67 -10.05
C PHE A 321 0.00 -31.82 -10.70
N LEU A 322 0.82 -31.48 -11.69
CA LEU A 322 1.94 -32.31 -12.10
C LEU A 322 3.21 -31.56 -11.71
N THR A 323 4.16 -32.25 -11.08
CA THR A 323 5.52 -31.74 -10.88
C THR A 323 6.42 -32.41 -11.91
N PRO A 324 6.50 -31.89 -13.15
CA PRO A 324 7.54 -32.29 -14.08
C PRO A 324 8.92 -31.85 -13.56
N SER A 325 9.98 -32.43 -14.11
CA SER A 325 11.38 -32.19 -13.70
C SER A 325 11.92 -30.78 -14.02
N SER A 326 11.18 -29.97 -14.78
CA SER A 326 11.63 -28.68 -15.34
C SER A 326 10.81 -27.46 -14.92
N GLY A 327 9.76 -27.64 -14.11
CA GLY A 327 8.85 -26.57 -13.73
C GLY A 327 7.69 -27.02 -12.85
N LEU A 328 6.83 -26.08 -12.50
CA LEU A 328 5.63 -26.35 -11.71
C LEU A 328 4.39 -26.22 -12.60
N GLN A 329 3.68 -27.32 -12.83
CA GLN A 329 2.48 -27.34 -13.67
C GLN A 329 1.20 -27.56 -12.84
N GLY A 330 0.14 -26.83 -13.19
CA GLY A 330 -1.20 -26.97 -12.62
C GLY A 330 -2.28 -26.97 -13.70
N TYR A 331 -3.35 -27.71 -13.43
CA TYR A 331 -4.56 -27.80 -14.26
C TYR A 331 -5.77 -27.47 -13.37
N TRP A 332 -6.73 -26.71 -13.89
CA TRP A 332 -7.83 -26.15 -13.11
C TRP A 332 -9.18 -26.77 -13.46
N ASP A 333 -9.81 -27.55 -12.59
CA ASP A 333 -11.14 -28.15 -12.87
C ASP A 333 -12.26 -27.13 -12.59
N PRO A 334 -13.23 -26.88 -13.50
CA PRO A 334 -13.50 -27.54 -14.80
C PRO A 334 -12.94 -26.85 -16.06
N TYR A 335 -11.97 -25.95 -15.92
CA TYR A 335 -11.45 -25.16 -17.03
C TYR A 335 -10.27 -25.86 -17.74
N PRO A 336 -10.29 -25.98 -19.07
CA PRO A 336 -9.16 -26.52 -19.84
C PRO A 336 -8.01 -25.49 -19.89
N ILE A 337 -7.39 -25.22 -18.75
CA ILE A 337 -6.30 -24.25 -18.59
C ILE A 337 -5.14 -24.94 -17.88
N ASP A 338 -4.04 -25.02 -18.61
CA ASP A 338 -2.77 -25.52 -18.11
C ASP A 338 -1.89 -24.30 -17.81
N MET A 339 -1.29 -24.27 -16.62
CA MET A 339 -0.33 -23.22 -16.24
C MET A 339 0.97 -23.87 -15.80
N GLU A 340 2.09 -23.28 -16.22
CA GLU A 340 3.43 -23.71 -15.83
C GLU A 340 4.26 -22.51 -15.39
N PHE A 341 4.84 -22.57 -14.20
CA PHE A 341 5.92 -21.67 -13.78
C PHE A 341 7.27 -22.25 -14.23
N LYS A 342 8.02 -21.45 -15.00
CA LYS A 342 9.41 -21.70 -15.36
C LYS A 342 10.32 -20.67 -14.67
N PRO A 343 11.32 -21.12 -13.91
CA PRO A 343 12.31 -20.22 -13.33
C PRO A 343 13.01 -19.32 -14.37
N PRO A 344 13.38 -18.09 -13.99
CA PRO A 344 13.16 -17.47 -12.69
C PRO A 344 11.86 -16.65 -12.58
N CYS A 345 11.24 -16.28 -13.70
CA CYS A 345 10.16 -15.30 -13.73
C CYS A 345 9.19 -15.47 -14.91
N ILE A 346 8.97 -16.72 -15.36
CA ILE A 346 8.21 -17.03 -16.56
C ILE A 346 6.96 -17.83 -16.19
N VAL A 347 5.81 -17.44 -16.72
CA VAL A 347 4.55 -18.18 -16.63
C VAL A 347 4.07 -18.49 -18.04
N LEU A 348 3.91 -19.78 -18.32
CA LEU A 348 3.29 -20.28 -19.54
C LEU A 348 1.86 -20.70 -19.21
N SER A 349 0.92 -20.38 -20.10
CA SER A 349 -0.43 -20.92 -20.01
C SER A 349 -0.92 -21.41 -21.37
N THR A 350 -1.68 -22.50 -21.37
CA THR A 350 -2.38 -23.01 -22.54
C THR A 350 -3.85 -23.17 -22.20
N ILE A 351 -4.69 -22.46 -22.93
CA ILE A 351 -6.14 -22.38 -22.71
C ILE A 351 -6.83 -23.07 -23.88
N GLY A 352 -7.59 -24.12 -23.60
CA GLY A 352 -8.49 -24.76 -24.55
C GLY A 352 -9.73 -23.89 -24.79
N ILE A 353 -9.93 -23.46 -26.03
CA ILE A 353 -11.10 -22.68 -26.42
C ILE A 353 -12.20 -23.67 -26.83
N SER A 354 -13.12 -23.95 -25.92
CA SER A 354 -14.39 -24.62 -26.24
C SER A 354 -15.54 -23.61 -26.14
N LYS A 355 -16.65 -23.84 -26.88
CA LYS A 355 -17.77 -22.88 -26.95
C LYS A 355 -18.18 -22.40 -25.54
N PRO A 356 -18.39 -21.07 -25.33
CA PRO A 356 -18.77 -20.53 -24.02
C PRO A 356 -19.97 -21.29 -23.43
N GLY A 357 -19.84 -21.79 -22.19
CA GLY A 357 -20.92 -22.47 -21.46
C GLY A 357 -20.96 -24.00 -21.55
N LYS A 358 -19.93 -24.67 -22.12
CA LYS A 358 -19.82 -26.16 -22.14
C LYS A 358 -18.44 -26.68 -21.71
N LEU A 359 -17.78 -25.99 -20.78
CA LEU A 359 -16.41 -26.32 -20.35
C LEU A 359 -16.34 -27.47 -19.34
N GLU A 360 -17.46 -27.86 -18.71
CA GLU A 360 -17.47 -28.92 -17.71
C GLU A 360 -16.93 -30.27 -18.23
N GLY A 361 -15.86 -30.75 -17.58
CA GLY A 361 -15.30 -32.08 -17.80
C GLY A 361 -14.32 -32.23 -18.97
N LYS A 362 -13.87 -31.13 -19.60
CA LYS A 362 -12.89 -31.20 -20.71
C LYS A 362 -11.48 -30.83 -20.24
N SER A 363 -10.50 -31.68 -20.53
CA SER A 363 -9.09 -31.29 -20.40
C SER A 363 -8.67 -30.40 -21.57
N THR A 364 -7.56 -29.68 -21.39
CA THR A 364 -6.95 -28.86 -22.45
C THR A 364 -6.72 -29.68 -23.72
N GLU A 365 -6.14 -30.87 -23.61
CA GLU A 365 -5.92 -31.79 -24.73
C GLU A 365 -7.19 -32.19 -25.52
N GLN A 366 -8.37 -32.12 -24.91
CA GLN A 366 -9.64 -32.48 -25.55
C GLN A 366 -10.27 -31.30 -26.32
N CYS A 367 -9.65 -30.12 -26.27
CA CYS A 367 -10.12 -28.95 -27.00
C CYS A 367 -9.62 -28.98 -28.46
N ALA A 368 -10.43 -28.43 -29.37
CA ALA A 368 -10.10 -28.42 -30.80
C ALA A 368 -9.20 -27.25 -31.20
N THR A 369 -9.15 -26.21 -30.37
CA THR A 369 -8.44 -24.96 -30.63
C THR A 369 -7.90 -24.42 -29.32
N HIS A 370 -6.72 -23.83 -29.35
CA HIS A 370 -5.99 -23.41 -28.16
C HIS A 370 -5.37 -22.03 -28.31
N LEU A 371 -5.32 -21.33 -27.17
CA LEU A 371 -4.57 -20.11 -26.97
C LEU A 371 -3.39 -20.43 -26.04
N HIS A 372 -2.18 -20.21 -26.52
CA HIS A 372 -0.96 -20.31 -25.72
C HIS A 372 -0.44 -18.92 -25.40
N GLN A 373 -0.13 -18.67 -24.13
CA GLN A 373 0.34 -17.39 -23.63
C GLN A 373 1.66 -17.58 -22.88
N LEU A 374 2.57 -16.64 -23.09
CA LEU A 374 3.83 -16.54 -22.37
C LEU A 374 3.86 -15.18 -21.67
N HIS A 375 4.07 -15.19 -20.37
CA HIS A 375 4.26 -14.01 -19.54
C HIS A 375 5.65 -14.07 -18.89
N VAL A 376 6.45 -13.02 -19.06
CA VAL A 376 7.74 -12.85 -18.40
C VAL A 376 7.66 -11.65 -17.48
N CYS A 377 7.76 -11.85 -16.17
CA CYS A 377 7.70 -10.79 -15.16
C CYS A 377 9.12 -10.42 -14.71
N LEU A 378 9.85 -9.65 -15.52
CA LEU A 378 11.23 -9.28 -15.23
C LEU A 378 11.32 -8.39 -13.97
N PRO A 379 12.19 -8.70 -13.00
CA PRO A 379 12.46 -7.82 -11.86
C PRO A 379 13.24 -6.58 -12.32
N SER A 380 12.55 -5.46 -12.51
CA SER A 380 13.18 -4.18 -12.87
C SER A 380 13.69 -3.45 -11.64
N SER A 381 12.83 -3.28 -10.64
CA SER A 381 13.17 -2.83 -9.29
C SER A 381 12.21 -3.47 -8.28
N ARG A 382 12.40 -3.22 -6.97
CA ARG A 382 11.53 -3.80 -5.93
C ARG A 382 10.04 -3.52 -6.14
N ASN A 383 9.72 -2.39 -6.77
CA ASN A 383 8.33 -1.96 -7.00
C ASN A 383 8.04 -1.76 -8.50
N LYS A 384 8.86 -2.33 -9.38
CA LYS A 384 8.69 -2.20 -10.82
C LYS A 384 9.02 -3.51 -11.52
N THR A 385 8.18 -3.87 -12.46
CA THR A 385 8.35 -5.04 -13.29
C THR A 385 8.15 -4.71 -14.74
N ARG A 386 9.04 -5.23 -15.58
CA ARG A 386 8.83 -5.26 -17.00
C ARG A 386 8.14 -6.56 -17.39
N LEU A 387 6.91 -6.46 -17.91
CA LEU A 387 6.13 -7.58 -18.40
C LEU A 387 6.36 -7.73 -19.91
N LEU A 388 6.84 -8.89 -20.35
CA LEU A 388 6.76 -9.32 -21.74
C LEU A 388 5.62 -10.32 -21.87
N TYR A 389 4.71 -10.07 -22.81
CA TYR A 389 3.60 -10.97 -23.11
C TYR A 389 3.63 -11.38 -24.58
N ARG A 390 3.49 -12.67 -24.84
CA ARG A 390 3.36 -13.26 -26.17
C ARG A 390 2.12 -14.12 -26.24
N MET A 391 1.31 -13.89 -27.28
CA MET A 391 0.10 -14.63 -27.58
C MET A 391 0.31 -15.48 -28.83
N SER A 392 0.01 -16.78 -28.75
CA SER A 392 0.08 -17.70 -29.87
C SER A 392 -1.20 -18.53 -30.00
N LEU A 393 -1.63 -18.82 -31.22
CA LEU A 393 -2.84 -19.62 -31.50
C LEU A 393 -2.47 -20.79 -32.41
N ASP A 394 -3.05 -21.95 -32.18
CA ASP A 394 -2.94 -23.12 -33.09
C ASP A 394 -3.99 -23.09 -34.22
N PHE A 395 -4.85 -22.09 -34.21
CA PHE A 395 -5.88 -21.85 -35.21
C PHE A 395 -5.76 -20.46 -35.81
N ALA A 396 -6.45 -20.26 -36.92
CA ALA A 396 -6.56 -18.97 -37.62
C ALA A 396 -5.21 -18.28 -37.95
N PRO A 397 -4.20 -18.99 -38.50
CA PRO A 397 -2.87 -18.41 -38.79
C PRO A 397 -2.91 -17.23 -39.77
N ILE A 398 -3.98 -17.15 -40.58
CA ILE A 398 -4.21 -16.08 -41.56
C ILE A 398 -4.45 -14.73 -40.85
N LEU A 399 -4.97 -14.72 -39.62
CA LEU A 399 -5.26 -13.50 -38.87
C LEU A 399 -4.01 -12.66 -38.58
N LYS A 400 -2.83 -13.29 -38.48
CA LYS A 400 -1.56 -12.57 -38.33
C LYS A 400 -1.26 -11.63 -39.50
N ASN A 401 -1.67 -12.01 -40.71
CA ASN A 401 -1.36 -11.26 -41.93
C ASN A 401 -2.38 -10.16 -42.25
N LEU A 402 -3.47 -10.09 -41.49
CA LEU A 402 -4.48 -9.06 -41.68
C LEU A 402 -3.96 -7.74 -41.10
N PRO A 403 -4.06 -6.63 -41.87
CA PRO A 403 -3.60 -5.34 -41.38
C PRO A 403 -4.39 -4.93 -40.13
N PHE A 404 -3.70 -4.26 -39.20
CA PHE A 404 -4.24 -3.78 -37.93
C PHE A 404 -4.65 -4.84 -36.90
N MET A 405 -4.60 -6.15 -37.21
CA MET A 405 -4.92 -7.19 -36.22
C MET A 405 -4.00 -7.15 -34.99
N GLU A 406 -2.74 -6.79 -35.17
CA GLU A 406 -1.80 -6.60 -34.05
C GLU A 406 -2.32 -5.56 -33.03
N HIS A 407 -2.93 -4.48 -33.51
CA HIS A 407 -3.47 -3.42 -32.64
C HIS A 407 -4.69 -3.92 -31.87
N LEU A 408 -5.54 -4.72 -32.53
CA LEU A 408 -6.69 -5.36 -31.90
C LEU A 408 -6.24 -6.34 -30.80
N TRP A 409 -5.26 -7.20 -31.09
CA TRP A 409 -4.72 -8.13 -30.09
C TRP A 409 -4.07 -7.42 -28.92
N ARG A 410 -3.27 -6.37 -29.19
CA ARG A 410 -2.70 -5.50 -28.16
C ARG A 410 -3.79 -4.90 -27.29
N HIS A 411 -4.84 -4.34 -27.89
CA HIS A 411 -5.95 -3.74 -27.15
C HIS A 411 -6.65 -4.76 -26.24
N PHE A 412 -6.94 -5.97 -26.73
CA PHE A 412 -7.53 -7.02 -25.90
C PHE A 412 -6.61 -7.46 -24.76
N ALA A 413 -5.32 -7.64 -25.03
CA ALA A 413 -4.35 -8.01 -24.01
C ALA A 413 -4.20 -6.92 -22.93
N GLU A 414 -4.16 -5.64 -23.34
CA GLU A 414 -4.17 -4.50 -22.42
C GLU A 414 -5.47 -4.44 -21.61
N GLN A 415 -6.63 -4.70 -22.21
CA GLN A 415 -7.90 -4.74 -21.47
C GLN A 415 -7.90 -5.82 -20.38
N VAL A 416 -7.53 -7.06 -20.73
CA VAL A 416 -7.48 -8.17 -19.78
C VAL A 416 -6.49 -7.86 -18.66
N LEU A 417 -5.28 -7.41 -19.01
CA LEU A 417 -4.28 -7.10 -18.00
C LEU A 417 -4.69 -5.94 -17.10
N ASN A 418 -5.36 -4.91 -17.62
CA ASN A 418 -5.81 -3.78 -16.80
C ASN A 418 -6.86 -4.19 -15.75
N GLU A 419 -7.65 -5.25 -16.01
CA GLU A 419 -8.58 -5.81 -15.02
C GLU A 419 -7.87 -6.43 -13.83
N ASP A 420 -6.71 -7.07 -14.05
CA ASP A 420 -5.82 -7.58 -12.99
C ASP A 420 -5.04 -6.45 -12.33
N LEU A 421 -4.45 -5.57 -13.14
CA LEU A 421 -3.51 -4.54 -12.69
C LEU A 421 -4.14 -3.62 -11.66
N ARG A 422 -5.42 -3.26 -11.79
CA ARG A 422 -6.12 -2.45 -10.77
C ARG A 422 -6.11 -3.11 -9.38
N LEU A 423 -6.18 -4.44 -9.31
CA LEU A 423 -6.19 -5.20 -8.05
C LEU A 423 -4.76 -5.32 -7.50
N VAL A 424 -3.83 -5.69 -8.37
CA VAL A 424 -2.40 -5.85 -8.06
C VAL A 424 -1.79 -4.52 -7.58
N LEU A 425 -2.13 -3.40 -8.21
CA LEU A 425 -1.71 -2.06 -7.75
C LEU A 425 -2.21 -1.76 -6.34
N GLY A 426 -3.46 -2.10 -6.03
CA GLY A 426 -3.99 -1.93 -4.68
C GLY A 426 -3.29 -2.84 -3.65
N GLN A 427 -2.87 -4.04 -4.04
CA GLN A 427 -2.06 -4.92 -3.18
C GLN A 427 -0.66 -4.34 -2.97
N GLN A 428 -0.01 -3.85 -4.03
CA GLN A 428 1.29 -3.19 -3.97
C GLN A 428 1.27 -1.99 -3.02
N GLU A 429 0.24 -1.14 -3.09
CA GLU A 429 0.08 0.00 -2.17
C GLU A 429 0.01 -0.46 -0.71
N ARG A 430 -0.75 -1.52 -0.42
CA ARG A 430 -0.85 -2.07 0.94
C ARG A 430 0.47 -2.69 1.40
N MET A 431 1.21 -3.36 0.51
CA MET A 431 2.56 -3.86 0.82
C MET A 431 3.53 -2.74 1.18
N LEU A 432 3.51 -1.62 0.44
CA LEU A 432 4.31 -0.43 0.74
C LEU A 432 3.96 0.17 2.11
N ASN A 433 2.71 0.00 2.55
CA ASN A 433 2.22 0.39 3.87
C ASN A 433 2.43 -0.69 4.96
N GLY A 434 3.19 -1.76 4.66
CA GLY A 434 3.57 -2.80 5.62
C GLY A 434 2.62 -3.99 5.71
N ALA A 435 1.59 -4.09 4.86
CA ALA A 435 0.74 -5.26 4.82
C ALA A 435 1.46 -6.46 4.20
N ASN A 436 1.39 -7.62 4.83
CA ASN A 436 1.84 -8.87 4.22
C ASN A 436 0.67 -9.54 3.49
N ILE A 437 0.62 -9.36 2.16
CA ILE A 437 -0.45 -9.91 1.32
C ILE A 437 -0.34 -11.44 1.13
N TRP A 438 0.78 -12.05 1.52
CA TRP A 438 1.05 -13.49 1.37
C TRP A 438 0.84 -14.31 2.65
N ASN A 439 0.38 -13.69 3.74
CA ASN A 439 0.42 -14.30 5.08
C ASN A 439 -0.60 -15.43 5.30
N LEU A 440 -1.70 -15.46 4.56
CA LEU A 440 -2.82 -16.38 4.78
C LEU A 440 -3.18 -17.15 3.50
N PRO A 441 -2.30 -18.05 3.01
CA PRO A 441 -2.57 -18.80 1.80
C PRO A 441 -3.68 -19.85 2.03
N VAL A 442 -4.49 -20.08 1.00
CA VAL A 442 -5.53 -21.10 0.94
C VAL A 442 -5.26 -22.08 -0.21
N ALA A 443 -6.15 -23.06 -0.40
CA ALA A 443 -5.89 -24.21 -1.27
C ALA A 443 -5.58 -23.86 -2.74
N TYR A 444 -6.22 -22.81 -3.28
CA TYR A 444 -6.01 -22.36 -4.66
C TYR A 444 -4.71 -21.55 -4.84
N ASP A 445 -4.11 -21.01 -3.77
CA ASP A 445 -2.83 -20.27 -3.82
C ASP A 445 -1.61 -21.18 -4.01
N LYS A 446 -1.81 -22.49 -4.14
CA LYS A 446 -0.73 -23.49 -4.05
C LYS A 446 0.34 -23.34 -5.14
N LEU A 447 0.01 -22.85 -6.35
CA LEU A 447 1.02 -22.52 -7.35
C LEU A 447 1.89 -21.34 -6.90
N GLY A 448 1.28 -20.25 -6.45
CA GLY A 448 1.99 -19.08 -5.92
C GLY A 448 2.84 -19.41 -4.68
N VAL A 449 2.29 -20.19 -3.73
CA VAL A 449 3.05 -20.67 -2.56
C VAL A 449 4.32 -21.42 -2.98
N ARG A 450 4.24 -22.27 -4.00
CA ARG A 450 5.39 -23.03 -4.49
C ARG A 450 6.41 -22.13 -5.19
N TYR A 451 5.97 -21.16 -5.98
CA TYR A 451 6.86 -20.12 -6.52
C TYR A 451 7.62 -19.41 -5.39
N ARG A 452 6.92 -18.98 -4.34
CA ARG A 452 7.53 -18.30 -3.18
C ARG A 452 8.54 -19.20 -2.44
N LEU A 453 8.22 -20.49 -2.27
CA LEU A 453 9.16 -21.45 -1.68
C LEU A 453 10.43 -21.62 -2.53
N TRP A 454 10.28 -21.68 -3.86
CA TRP A 454 11.41 -21.72 -4.79
C TRP A 454 12.24 -20.44 -4.70
N ARG A 455 11.61 -19.26 -4.75
CA ARG A 455 12.31 -17.95 -4.64
C ARG A 455 13.08 -17.84 -3.33
N ASN A 456 12.46 -18.22 -2.21
CA ASN A 456 13.11 -18.20 -0.90
C ASN A 456 14.32 -19.16 -0.83
N ALA A 457 14.27 -20.30 -1.53
CA ALA A 457 15.41 -21.23 -1.60
C ALA A 457 16.57 -20.66 -2.44
N VAL A 458 16.25 -20.02 -3.57
CA VAL A 458 17.25 -19.28 -4.36
C VAL A 458 17.88 -18.17 -3.54
N ASP A 459 17.08 -17.37 -2.82
CA ASP A 459 17.57 -16.25 -2.03
C ASP A 459 18.53 -16.71 -0.91
N ARG A 460 18.31 -17.90 -0.34
CA ARG A 460 19.21 -18.54 0.64
C ARG A 460 20.46 -19.17 0.03
N GLY A 461 20.49 -19.39 -1.28
CA GLY A 461 21.56 -20.13 -1.96
C GLY A 461 21.52 -21.64 -1.71
N ASP A 462 20.33 -22.23 -1.56
CA ASP A 462 20.17 -23.66 -1.32
C ASP A 462 20.71 -24.48 -2.52
N ASP A 463 21.55 -25.48 -2.29
CA ASP A 463 22.14 -26.34 -3.35
C ASP A 463 21.09 -27.12 -4.16
N LYS A 464 19.97 -27.46 -3.51
CA LYS A 464 18.84 -28.15 -4.13
C LYS A 464 17.61 -27.27 -4.10
N LEU A 465 17.24 -26.74 -5.26
CA LEU A 465 16.04 -25.94 -5.38
C LEU A 465 14.79 -26.82 -5.34
N PRO A 466 13.68 -26.33 -4.76
CA PRO A 466 12.39 -26.98 -4.92
C PRO A 466 12.07 -27.18 -6.41
N PHE A 467 11.56 -28.35 -6.76
CA PHE A 467 11.10 -28.68 -8.13
C PHE A 467 12.21 -28.83 -9.19
N SER A 468 13.50 -28.79 -8.82
CA SER A 468 14.56 -29.31 -9.68
C SER A 468 14.63 -30.83 -9.56
N GLY A 469 14.46 -31.53 -10.69
CA GLY A 469 14.49 -33.00 -10.79
C GLY A 469 15.77 -33.65 -10.24
#